data_AF-A0A4Q3SQW8-F1
#
_entry.id   AF-A0A4Q3SQW8-F1
#
_cell.length_a   1.000
_cell.length_b   1.000
_cell.length_c   1.000
_cell.angle_alpha   90.00
_cell.angle_beta   90.00
_cell.angle_gamma   90.00
#
_symmetry.space_group_name_H-M   'P 1'
#
loop_
_entity.id
_entity.type
_entity.pdbx_description
1 polymer ?
#
loop_
_entity_poly.entity_id
_entity_poly.type
_entity_poly.pdbx_seq_one_letter_code
_entity_poly.pdbx_strand_id
1 'polypeptide(L)'
;SENRTKSNEFFNLVSSKGQWLVQQNENQVTLNLKKYKAEQGEIRKTTKQIDSLNKIPQELDVQALAEDSKRLEYDTTKSDRFKSWIKNLRSNDIYLNETVNIVTDMIVQKNLVYQSNKQ
;
A
#
# COMPACT_ATOMS: atom_id res chain seq x y z
N SER A 1 -13.82 2.65 -8.58
CA SER A 1 -12.90 2.00 -7.64
C SER A 1 -12.93 0.47 -7.73
N GLU A 2 -14.07 -0.20 -7.49
CA GLU A 2 -14.14 -1.68 -7.44
C GLU A 2 -13.48 -2.40 -8.63
N ASN A 3 -13.73 -1.95 -9.86
CA ASN A 3 -13.11 -2.53 -11.06
C ASN A 3 -11.57 -2.37 -11.08
N ARG A 4 -11.04 -1.22 -10.64
CA ARG A 4 -9.59 -0.98 -10.58
C ARG A 4 -8.91 -1.89 -9.56
N THR A 5 -9.53 -2.05 -8.39
CA THR A 5 -9.03 -2.92 -7.33
C THR A 5 -9.05 -4.39 -7.77
N LYS A 6 -10.12 -4.84 -8.42
CA LYS A 6 -10.24 -6.21 -8.95
C LYS A 6 -9.26 -6.52 -10.10
N SER A 7 -8.93 -5.54 -10.93
CA SER A 7 -7.95 -5.72 -12.00
C SER A 7 -6.49 -5.66 -11.52
N ASN A 8 -6.26 -5.17 -10.31
CA ASN A 8 -4.92 -4.92 -9.81
C ASN A 8 -4.35 -6.17 -9.12
N GLU A 9 -3.20 -6.64 -9.63
CA GLU A 9 -2.53 -7.85 -9.17
C GLU A 9 -2.16 -7.81 -7.68
N PHE A 10 -1.73 -6.64 -7.17
CA PHE A 10 -1.38 -6.49 -5.76
C PHE A 10 -2.58 -6.73 -4.85
N PHE A 11 -3.73 -6.11 -5.13
CA PHE A 11 -4.92 -6.25 -4.29
C PHE A 11 -5.46 -7.69 -4.30
N ASN A 12 -5.43 -8.35 -5.47
CA ASN A 12 -5.80 -9.76 -5.59
C ASN A 12 -4.85 -10.67 -4.81
N LEU A 13 -3.54 -10.41 -4.88
CA LEU A 13 -2.57 -11.20 -4.14
C LEU A 13 -2.68 -10.97 -2.64
N VAL A 14 -2.81 -9.72 -2.17
CA VAL A 14 -3.00 -9.40 -0.76
C VAL A 14 -4.27 -10.05 -0.23
N SER A 15 -5.38 -10.01 -0.99
CA SER A 15 -6.62 -10.65 -0.57
C SER A 15 -6.47 -12.17 -0.44
N SER A 16 -5.96 -12.82 -1.49
CA SER A 16 -5.82 -14.29 -1.50
C SER A 16 -4.77 -14.81 -0.50
N LYS A 17 -3.59 -14.19 -0.45
CA LYS A 17 -2.52 -14.58 0.47
C LYS A 17 -2.80 -14.14 1.90
N GLY A 18 -3.47 -13.00 2.09
CA GLY A 18 -3.92 -12.54 3.39
C GLY A 18 -4.92 -13.51 4.02
N GLN A 19 -5.92 -13.97 3.25
CA GLN A 19 -6.85 -15.02 3.71
C GLN A 19 -6.11 -16.31 4.08
N TRP A 20 -5.15 -16.73 3.26
CA TRP A 20 -4.32 -17.90 3.56
C TRP A 20 -3.51 -17.73 4.85
N LEU A 21 -2.92 -16.55 5.10
CA LEU A 21 -2.17 -16.26 6.32
C LEU A 21 -3.05 -16.30 7.57
N VAL A 22 -4.29 -15.78 7.48
CA VAL A 22 -5.26 -15.86 8.59
C VAL A 22 -5.56 -17.32 8.91
N GLN A 23 -5.84 -18.14 7.89
CA GLN A 23 -6.06 -19.58 8.08
C GLN A 23 -4.85 -20.28 8.70
N GLN A 24 -3.62 -19.93 8.30
CA GLN A 24 -2.42 -20.50 8.90
C GLN A 24 -2.24 -20.11 10.37
N ASN A 25 -2.70 -18.92 10.78
CA ASN A 25 -2.63 -18.47 12.16
C ASN A 25 -3.65 -19.20 13.07
N GLU A 26 -4.80 -19.59 12.52
CA GLU A 26 -5.84 -20.34 13.22
C GLU A 26 -5.55 -21.85 13.31
N ASN A 27 -4.65 -22.35 12.47
CA ASN A 27 -4.28 -23.77 12.44
C ASN A 27 -3.48 -24.21 13.67
N GLN A 28 -3.73 -25.43 14.14
CA GLN A 28 -2.94 -26.05 15.21
C GLN A 28 -1.50 -26.28 14.74
N VAL A 29 -0.55 -25.76 15.50
CA VAL A 29 0.88 -25.89 15.19
C VAL A 29 1.33 -27.32 15.40
N THR A 30 2.03 -27.88 14.41
CA THR A 30 2.61 -29.22 14.53
C THR A 30 3.77 -29.25 15.53
N LEU A 31 3.81 -30.27 16.39
CA LEU A 31 4.94 -30.52 17.30
C LEU A 31 6.14 -31.15 16.58
N ASN A 32 6.01 -31.51 15.31
CA ASN A 32 7.12 -32.05 14.52
C ASN A 32 8.02 -30.91 14.02
N LEU A 33 9.25 -30.86 14.52
CA LEU A 33 10.21 -29.79 14.19
C LEU A 33 10.45 -29.61 12.67
N LYS A 34 10.48 -30.70 11.90
CA LYS A 34 10.72 -30.64 10.45
C LYS A 34 9.52 -30.01 9.74
N LYS A 35 8.30 -30.41 10.11
CA LYS A 35 7.06 -29.84 9.56
C LYS A 35 6.90 -28.37 9.94
N TYR A 36 7.13 -28.03 11.21
CA TYR A 36 7.09 -26.65 11.69
C TYR A 36 8.04 -25.73 10.91
N LYS A 37 9.29 -26.16 10.69
CA LYS A 37 10.26 -25.38 9.90
C LYS A 37 9.81 -25.17 8.45
N ALA A 38 9.15 -26.17 7.85
CA ALA A 38 8.63 -26.05 6.49
C ALA A 38 7.47 -25.03 6.43
N GLU A 39 6.51 -25.12 7.36
CA GLU A 39 5.38 -24.20 7.48
C GLU A 39 5.85 -22.75 7.67
N GLN A 40 6.80 -22.52 8.59
CA GLN A 40 7.41 -21.21 8.79
C GLN A 40 8.14 -20.70 7.55
N GLY A 41 8.73 -21.60 6.77
CA GLY A 41 9.35 -21.26 5.48
C GLY A 41 8.32 -20.74 4.47
N GLU A 42 7.18 -21.41 4.34
CA GLU A 42 6.10 -21.01 3.43
C GLU A 42 5.43 -19.70 3.85
N ILE A 43 5.22 -19.48 5.15
CA ILE A 43 4.73 -18.20 5.69
C ILE A 43 5.69 -17.07 5.29
N ARG A 44 7.00 -17.23 5.56
CA ARG A 44 8.01 -16.22 5.22
C ARG A 44 8.09 -15.94 3.72
N LYS A 45 7.98 -16.97 2.88
CA LYS A 45 7.94 -16.80 1.41
C LYS A 45 6.72 -16.00 0.99
N THR A 46 5.56 -16.33 1.54
CA THR A 46 4.29 -15.66 1.24
C THR A 46 4.32 -14.19 1.66
N THR A 47 4.82 -13.88 2.86
CA THR A 47 5.01 -12.49 3.30
C THR A 47 5.95 -11.73 2.36
N LYS A 48 7.07 -12.33 1.96
CA LYS A 48 8.01 -11.70 1.01
C LYS A 48 7.40 -11.44 -0.35
N GLN A 49 6.54 -12.34 -0.85
CA GLN A 49 5.83 -12.14 -2.11
C GLN A 49 4.91 -10.92 -2.03
N ILE A 50 4.16 -10.78 -0.94
CA ILE A 50 3.30 -9.61 -0.70
C ILE A 50 4.14 -8.32 -0.64
N ASP A 51 5.22 -8.32 0.14
CA ASP A 51 6.09 -7.15 0.29
C ASP A 51 6.72 -6.70 -1.04
N SER A 52 7.10 -7.67 -1.88
CA SER A 52 7.75 -7.38 -3.17
C SER A 52 6.84 -6.66 -4.18
N LEU A 53 5.53 -6.86 -4.06
CA LEU A 53 4.52 -6.32 -4.97
C LEU A 53 3.90 -5.03 -4.48
N ASN A 54 4.27 -4.54 -3.30
CA ASN A 54 3.79 -3.28 -2.74
C ASN A 54 4.35 -2.04 -3.47
N LYS A 55 4.95 -2.19 -4.66
CA LYS A 55 5.49 -1.09 -5.44
C LYS A 55 4.42 -0.53 -6.36
N ILE A 56 4.31 0.79 -6.38
CA ILE A 56 3.41 1.48 -7.29
C ILE A 56 4.08 1.50 -8.69
N PRO A 57 3.36 1.18 -9.78
CA PRO A 57 3.91 1.23 -11.14
C PRO A 57 4.34 2.64 -11.57
N GLN A 58 3.67 3.66 -11.04
CA GLN A 58 3.92 5.07 -11.33
C GLN A 58 4.11 5.81 -10.00
N GLU A 59 5.19 6.58 -9.87
CA GLU A 59 5.44 7.34 -8.66
C GLU A 59 4.37 8.40 -8.45
N LEU A 60 3.89 8.52 -7.21
CA LEU A 60 3.00 9.60 -6.81
C LEU A 60 3.78 10.92 -6.70
N ASP A 61 3.19 12.01 -7.19
CA ASP A 61 3.74 13.36 -6.99
C ASP A 61 3.41 13.89 -5.58
N VAL A 62 4.09 13.33 -4.57
CA VAL A 62 3.94 13.76 -3.18
C VAL A 62 5.15 14.58 -2.78
N GLN A 63 4.96 15.85 -2.43
CA GLN A 63 6.06 16.73 -2.03
C GLN A 63 5.89 17.18 -0.59
N ALA A 64 7.02 17.27 0.12
CA ALA A 64 7.03 17.88 1.44
C ALA A 64 6.80 19.38 1.31
N LEU A 65 6.05 19.96 2.25
CA LEU A 65 5.94 21.40 2.36
C LEU A 65 7.31 21.98 2.77
N ALA A 66 7.61 23.17 2.24
CA ALA A 66 8.88 23.85 2.51
C ALA A 66 9.05 24.18 4.01
N GLU A 67 7.96 24.49 4.70
CA GLU A 67 7.96 24.79 6.13
C GLU A 67 8.30 23.56 6.98
N ASP A 68 7.72 22.40 6.64
CA ASP A 68 7.99 21.14 7.34
C ASP A 68 9.44 20.69 7.17
N SER A 69 9.99 20.91 5.97
CA SER A 69 11.38 20.58 5.68
C SER A 69 12.34 21.44 6.51
N LYS A 70 12.09 22.76 6.59
CA LYS A 70 12.85 23.69 7.43
C LYS A 70 12.75 23.36 8.91
N ARG A 71 11.56 22.98 9.37
CA ARG A 71 11.33 22.59 10.77
C ARG A 71 12.16 21.38 11.18
N LEU A 72 12.56 20.51 10.24
CA LEU A 72 13.34 19.30 10.52
C LEU A 72 14.84 19.48 10.30
N GLU A 73 15.31 20.65 9.85
CA GLU A 73 16.73 20.91 9.57
C GLU A 73 17.62 20.88 10.83
N TYR A 74 17.06 21.17 12.01
CA TYR A 74 17.82 21.16 13.26
C TYR A 74 18.24 19.75 13.71
N ASP A 75 17.61 18.70 13.20
CA ASP A 75 17.88 17.30 13.54
C ASP A 75 18.05 16.47 12.26
N THR A 76 19.31 16.14 11.97
CA THR A 76 19.69 15.36 10.78
C THR A 76 19.04 13.98 10.74
N THR A 77 18.88 13.32 11.89
CA THR A 77 18.28 11.99 11.97
C THR A 77 16.79 12.04 11.64
N LYS A 78 16.08 13.05 12.16
CA LYS A 78 14.66 13.26 11.84
C LYS A 78 14.47 13.66 10.37
N SER A 79 15.36 14.51 9.84
CA SER A 79 15.34 14.93 8.43
C SER A 79 15.48 13.73 7.49
N ASP A 80 16.44 12.84 7.74
CA ASP A 80 16.68 11.67 6.88
C ASP A 80 15.55 10.65 6.95
N ARG A 81 14.95 10.45 8.14
CA ARG A 81 13.77 9.62 8.30
C ARG A 81 12.56 10.19 7.53
N PHE A 82 12.38 11.50 7.57
CA PHE A 82 11.30 12.18 6.86
C PHE A 82 11.47 12.08 5.34
N LYS A 83 12.68 12.33 4.81
CA LYS A 83 12.99 12.15 3.38
C LYS A 83 12.74 10.70 2.93
N SER A 84 13.15 9.73 3.75
CA SER A 84 12.93 8.31 3.49
C SER A 84 11.44 7.96 3.48
N TRP A 85 10.66 8.56 4.39
CA TRP A 85 9.21 8.37 4.44
C TRP A 85 8.52 8.95 3.21
N ILE A 86 8.82 10.19 2.80
CA ILE A 86 8.28 10.77 1.57
C ILE A 86 8.63 9.92 0.35
N LYS A 87 9.88 9.47 0.24
CA LYS A 87 10.28 8.55 -0.84
C LYS A 87 9.48 7.25 -0.83
N ASN A 88 9.23 6.69 0.35
CA ASN A 88 8.43 5.48 0.49
C ASN A 88 6.98 5.70 0.05
N LEU A 89 6.36 6.82 0.46
CA LEU A 89 5.01 7.18 0.03
C LEU A 89 4.88 7.30 -1.50
N ARG A 90 5.90 7.87 -2.16
CA ARG A 90 5.89 8.03 -3.62
C ARG A 90 5.90 6.71 -4.38
N SER A 91 6.61 5.71 -3.87
CA SER A 91 6.95 4.51 -4.65
C SER A 91 6.34 3.21 -4.11
N ASN A 92 5.90 3.15 -2.85
CA ASN A 92 5.49 1.89 -2.19
C ASN A 92 4.11 1.93 -1.49
N ASP A 93 3.30 2.98 -1.69
CA ASP A 93 1.96 3.06 -1.08
C ASP A 93 0.83 2.99 -2.13
N ILE A 94 0.51 1.77 -2.51
CA ILE A 94 -0.55 1.50 -3.50
C ILE A 94 -1.96 1.80 -2.98
N TYR A 95 -2.16 1.78 -1.66
CA TYR A 95 -3.43 2.15 -1.04
C TYR A 95 -3.66 3.66 -1.13
N LEU A 96 -2.62 4.45 -0.87
CA LEU A 96 -2.66 5.90 -1.07
C LEU A 96 -2.98 6.25 -2.53
N ASN A 97 -2.35 5.57 -3.49
CA ASN A 97 -2.63 5.77 -4.92
C ASN A 97 -4.10 5.50 -5.26
N GLU A 98 -4.69 4.39 -4.83
CA GLU A 98 -6.11 4.13 -5.09
C GLU A 98 -7.02 5.15 -4.38
N THR A 99 -6.63 5.62 -3.18
CA THR A 99 -7.38 6.67 -2.47
C THR A 99 -7.39 7.98 -3.24
N VAL A 100 -6.26 8.40 -3.82
CA VAL A 100 -6.17 9.58 -4.69
C VAL A 100 -7.06 9.42 -5.93
N ASN A 101 -7.06 8.23 -6.54
CA ASN A 101 -7.94 7.94 -7.68
C ASN A 101 -9.42 8.03 -7.31
N ILE A 102 -9.81 7.50 -6.15
CA ILE A 102 -11.20 7.61 -5.65
C ILE A 102 -11.61 9.06 -5.45
N VAL A 103 -10.76 9.88 -4.82
CA VAL A 103 -11.04 11.31 -4.61
C VAL A 103 -11.15 12.04 -5.94
N THR A 104 -10.27 11.73 -6.90
CA THR A 104 -10.31 12.29 -8.25
C THR A 104 -11.62 11.93 -8.97
N ASP A 105 -12.06 10.67 -8.89
CA ASP A 105 -13.34 10.23 -9.44
C ASP A 105 -14.51 11.03 -8.84
N MET A 106 -14.51 11.26 -7.52
CA MET A 106 -15.55 12.05 -6.84
C MET A 106 -15.59 13.51 -7.31
N ILE A 107 -14.41 14.14 -7.51
CA ILE A 107 -14.31 15.52 -8.00
C ILE A 107 -14.85 15.62 -9.44
N VAL A 108 -14.47 14.68 -10.32
CA VAL A 108 -14.93 14.65 -11.71
C VAL A 108 -16.44 14.45 -11.77
N GLN A 109 -16.99 13.49 -11.03
CA GLN A 109 -18.45 13.27 -10.96
C GLN A 109 -19.20 14.52 -10.49
N LYS A 110 -18.70 15.17 -9.45
CA LYS A 110 -19.28 16.43 -8.95
C LYS A 110 -19.30 17.49 -10.05
N ASN A 111 -18.18 17.69 -10.76
CA ASN A 111 -18.07 18.69 -11.82
C ASN A 111 -19.01 18.40 -13.00
N LEU A 112 -19.17 17.13 -13.40
CA LEU A 112 -20.12 16.74 -14.43
C LEU A 112 -21.55 17.13 -14.05
N VAL A 113 -21.96 16.83 -12.81
CA VAL A 113 -23.30 17.21 -12.30
C VAL A 113 -23.52 18.71 -12.32
N TYR A 114 -22.53 19.51 -11.91
CA TYR A 114 -22.62 20.98 -11.97
C TYR A 114 -22.75 21.51 -13.40
N GLN A 115 -22.10 20.89 -14.37
CA GLN A 115 -22.19 21.30 -15.78
C GLN A 115 -23.54 20.93 -16.39
N SER A 116 -24.07 19.73 -16.08
CA SER A 116 -25.40 19.32 -16.55
C SER A 116 -26.54 20.11 -15.92
N ASN A 117 -26.39 20.60 -14.69
CA ASN A 117 -27.40 21.45 -14.03
C ASN A 117 -27.36 22.92 -14.47
N LYS A 118 -26.36 23.32 -15.26
CA LYS A 118 -26.22 24.69 -15.82
C LYS A 118 -26.80 24.82 -17.23
N GLN A 119 -27.14 23.69 -17.88
CA GLN A 119 -27.89 23.64 -19.15
C GLN A 119 -29.38 23.57 -18.86
#